data_AF-A0A4R1R550-F1
#
_entry.id   AF-A0A4R1R550-F1
#
_cell.length_a   1.000
_cell.length_b   1.000
_cell.length_c   1.000
_cell.angle_alpha   90.00
_cell.angle_beta   90.00
_cell.angle_gamma   90.00
#
_symmetry.space_group_name_H-M   'P 1'
#
loop_
_entity.id
_entity.type
_entity.pdbx_description
1 polymer ?
#
loop_
_entity_poly.entity_id
_entity_poly.type
_entity_poly.pdbx_seq_one_letter_code
_entity_poly.pdbx_strand_id
1 'polypeptide(L)'
;MEIEIIEGHDGSSYFWIKPVRIETTESIKWEDVREYDEEISIEEGDVECFLAYFFLKYYDSKLTYNYRRNLEYGDEAENNQFEWYLEHNFYTYETMNKMLDDMKKTAILLRDHYDDTYLNEIKSKFSIFYMVDVDSDEYVEGKNTSKTIEMHRDVVIDFYNRFIARIKKMMENNPDCDLLSIMGP
;
A
#
# COMPACT_ATOMS: atom_id res chain seq x y z
N MET A 1 7.18 -14.44 -13.57
CA MET A 1 6.54 -13.24 -13.00
C MET A 1 7.28 -12.65 -11.80
N GLU A 2 7.31 -11.32 -11.74
CA GLU A 2 7.63 -10.48 -10.58
C GLU A 2 6.55 -9.39 -10.51
N ILE A 3 6.00 -9.10 -9.33
CA ILE A 3 5.08 -7.96 -9.15
C ILE A 3 5.91 -6.66 -9.16
N GLU A 4 5.59 -5.73 -10.05
CA GLU A 4 6.43 -4.57 -10.32
C GLU A 4 6.31 -3.49 -9.24
N ILE A 5 7.42 -2.80 -8.98
CA ILE A 5 7.45 -1.55 -8.21
C ILE A 5 8.23 -0.57 -9.07
N ILE A 6 7.55 0.43 -9.61
CA ILE A 6 8.12 1.42 -10.51
C ILE A 6 8.74 2.54 -9.67
N GLU A 7 9.97 2.92 -9.96
CA GLU A 7 10.60 4.11 -9.36
C GLU A 7 10.14 5.36 -10.12
N GLY A 8 9.64 6.35 -9.39
CA GLY A 8 9.04 7.57 -9.93
C GLY A 8 7.54 7.45 -10.19
N HIS A 9 7.01 8.49 -10.82
CA HIS A 9 5.57 8.67 -11.06
C HIS A 9 5.11 8.02 -12.39
N ASP A 10 4.10 7.15 -12.31
CA ASP A 10 3.30 6.70 -13.45
C ASP A 10 1.86 7.22 -13.33
N GLY A 11 1.44 8.09 -14.24
CA GLY A 11 0.13 8.77 -14.21
C GLY A 11 -1.07 7.94 -14.69
N SER A 12 -0.92 6.64 -14.91
CA SER A 12 -2.00 5.74 -15.37
C SER A 12 -2.78 5.15 -14.17
N SER A 13 -3.02 3.84 -14.13
CA SER A 13 -3.78 3.15 -13.07
C SER A 13 -2.85 2.73 -11.93
N TYR A 14 -2.17 3.69 -11.31
CA TYR A 14 -1.16 3.42 -10.29
C TYR A 14 -1.45 4.16 -8.98
N PHE A 15 -1.13 3.49 -7.88
CA PHE A 15 -0.93 4.14 -6.60
C PHE A 15 0.45 4.75 -6.53
N TRP A 16 0.51 5.97 -6.02
CA TRP A 16 1.71 6.73 -5.73
C TRP A 16 1.99 6.72 -4.24
N ILE A 17 3.23 6.39 -3.88
CA ILE A 17 3.69 6.45 -2.49
C ILE A 17 4.91 7.36 -2.44
N LYS A 18 4.84 8.41 -1.63
CA LYS A 18 5.90 9.42 -1.56
C LYS A 18 5.99 10.13 -0.20
N PRO A 19 7.16 10.72 0.14
CA PRO A 19 7.29 11.57 1.31
C PRO A 19 6.53 12.87 1.10
N VAL A 20 5.85 13.30 2.16
CA VAL A 20 5.17 14.60 2.18
C VAL A 20 5.47 15.32 3.48
N ARG A 21 5.33 16.64 3.44
CA ARG A 21 5.36 17.51 4.62
C ARG A 21 4.22 18.50 4.56
N ILE A 22 3.56 18.70 5.70
CA ILE A 22 2.43 19.61 5.83
C ILE A 22 2.77 20.60 6.95
N GLU A 23 2.82 21.89 6.62
CA GLU A 23 3.26 22.93 7.57
C GLU A 23 2.09 23.54 8.36
N THR A 24 0.88 23.48 7.82
CA THR A 24 -0.34 23.86 8.52
C THR A 24 -0.97 22.66 9.19
N THR A 25 -1.76 22.91 10.23
CA THR A 25 -2.66 21.89 10.73
C THR A 25 -4.11 22.28 10.60
N GLU A 26 -4.53 23.52 10.31
CA GLU A 26 -5.94 23.95 10.51
C GLU A 26 -6.95 23.30 9.56
N SER A 27 -6.86 23.63 8.28
CA SER A 27 -7.52 22.98 7.15
C SER A 27 -6.42 22.60 6.19
N ILE A 28 -6.34 21.35 5.77
CA ILE A 28 -5.26 20.91 4.88
C ILE A 28 -5.84 20.88 3.49
N LYS A 29 -5.38 21.79 2.66
CA LYS A 29 -5.69 21.84 1.24
C LYS A 29 -4.61 21.12 0.45
N TRP A 30 -4.91 20.84 -0.81
CA TRP A 30 -3.93 20.28 -1.74
C TRP A 30 -2.62 21.10 -1.79
N GLU A 31 -2.72 22.42 -1.87
CA GLU A 31 -1.57 23.33 -1.93
C GLU A 31 -0.73 23.38 -0.63
N ASP A 32 -1.25 22.86 0.48
CA ASP A 32 -0.54 22.79 1.76
C ASP A 32 0.35 21.54 1.88
N VAL A 33 0.18 20.57 0.98
CA VAL A 33 0.95 19.33 0.95
C VAL A 33 2.20 19.55 0.12
N ARG A 34 3.35 19.65 0.78
CA ARG A 34 4.64 19.67 0.10
C ARG A 34 5.08 18.24 -0.20
N GLU A 35 4.99 17.87 -1.47
CA GLU A 35 5.51 16.62 -2.00
C GLU A 35 7.01 16.67 -2.28
N TYR A 36 7.68 15.53 -2.13
CA TYR A 36 9.08 15.34 -2.48
C TYR A 36 9.21 14.57 -3.80
N ASP A 37 10.36 14.70 -4.47
CA ASP A 37 10.61 14.10 -5.78
C ASP A 37 10.74 12.57 -5.74
N GLU A 38 11.12 12.00 -4.59
CA GLU A 38 11.20 10.54 -4.41
C GLU A 38 9.79 9.96 -4.32
N GLU A 39 9.50 8.97 -5.15
CA GLU A 39 8.16 8.39 -5.31
C GLU A 39 8.29 6.98 -5.88
N ILE A 40 7.35 6.10 -5.55
CA ILE A 40 7.16 4.82 -6.25
C ILE A 40 5.73 4.68 -6.72
N SER A 41 5.55 3.99 -7.84
CA SER A 41 4.26 3.63 -8.44
C SER A 41 4.03 2.12 -8.37
N ILE A 42 2.82 1.71 -7.99
CA ILE A 42 2.37 0.31 -7.96
C ILE A 42 0.99 0.21 -8.61
N GLU A 43 0.82 -0.76 -9.52
CA GLU A 43 -0.40 -0.91 -10.30
C GLU A 43 -1.62 -1.15 -9.37
N GLU A 44 -2.77 -0.58 -9.72
CA GLU A 44 -3.98 -0.60 -8.89
C GLU A 44 -4.41 -2.03 -8.50
N GLY A 45 -4.37 -2.98 -9.42
CA GLY A 45 -4.71 -4.38 -9.17
C GLY A 45 -3.72 -5.06 -8.21
N ASP A 46 -2.43 -4.73 -8.31
CA ASP A 46 -1.42 -5.21 -7.36
C ASP A 46 -1.64 -4.61 -5.97
N VAL A 47 -2.03 -3.34 -5.89
CA VAL A 47 -2.40 -2.70 -4.61
C VAL A 47 -3.63 -3.38 -4.02
N GLU A 48 -4.70 -3.57 -4.79
CA GLU A 48 -5.92 -4.24 -4.35
C GLU A 48 -5.62 -5.66 -3.82
N CYS A 49 -4.79 -6.39 -4.54
CA CYS A 49 -4.50 -7.79 -4.26
C CYS A 49 -3.56 -7.96 -3.05
N PHE A 50 -2.55 -7.10 -2.90
CA PHE A 50 -1.42 -7.35 -1.99
C PHE A 50 -1.21 -6.28 -0.91
N LEU A 51 -1.65 -5.04 -1.11
CA LEU A 51 -1.35 -3.93 -0.18
C LEU A 51 -2.58 -3.36 0.54
N ALA A 52 -3.77 -3.43 -0.08
CA ALA A 52 -4.99 -2.81 0.44
C ALA A 52 -5.33 -3.26 1.86
N TYR A 53 -5.12 -4.54 2.19
CA TYR A 53 -5.29 -5.03 3.57
C TYR A 53 -4.47 -4.20 4.58
N PHE A 54 -3.19 -3.95 4.27
CA PHE A 54 -2.29 -3.21 5.16
C PHE A 54 -2.62 -1.72 5.17
N PHE A 55 -2.89 -1.13 4.01
CA PHE A 55 -3.25 0.29 3.91
C PHE A 55 -4.49 0.58 4.74
N LEU A 56 -5.56 -0.19 4.56
CA LEU A 56 -6.81 -0.01 5.29
C LEU A 56 -6.66 -0.29 6.79
N LYS A 57 -5.92 -1.33 7.18
CA LYS A 57 -5.70 -1.71 8.58
C LYS A 57 -4.93 -0.65 9.38
N TYR A 58 -3.97 0.02 8.74
CA TYR A 58 -3.09 0.98 9.38
C TYR A 58 -3.50 2.44 9.14
N TYR A 59 -4.54 2.67 8.34
CA TYR A 59 -5.07 4.01 8.12
C TYR A 59 -5.72 4.56 9.39
N ASP A 60 -5.31 5.75 9.81
CA ASP A 60 -5.86 6.44 10.98
C ASP A 60 -6.67 7.66 10.53
N SER A 61 -8.00 7.52 10.57
CA SER A 61 -8.95 8.59 10.25
C SER A 61 -8.91 9.77 11.24
N LYS A 62 -8.34 9.56 12.43
CA LYS A 62 -8.20 10.56 13.49
C LYS A 62 -6.82 11.22 13.49
N LEU A 63 -5.89 10.75 12.66
CA LEU A 63 -4.64 11.46 12.42
C LEU A 63 -4.98 12.88 11.99
N THR A 64 -4.35 13.89 12.60
CA THR A 64 -4.69 15.30 12.36
C THR A 64 -4.75 15.64 10.87
N TYR A 65 -3.86 15.04 10.06
CA TYR A 65 -3.81 15.29 8.62
C TYR A 65 -5.00 14.70 7.86
N ASN A 66 -5.30 13.41 8.08
CA ASN A 66 -6.47 12.75 7.49
C ASN A 66 -7.79 13.34 8.02
N TYR A 67 -7.81 13.76 9.28
CA TYR A 67 -9.00 14.36 9.89
C TYR A 67 -9.36 15.71 9.25
N ARG A 68 -8.35 16.51 8.91
CA ARG A 68 -8.52 17.91 8.52
C ARG A 68 -8.51 18.16 7.02
N ARG A 69 -8.17 17.17 6.19
CA ARG A 69 -8.24 17.28 4.72
C ARG A 69 -9.67 17.46 4.20
N ASN A 70 -10.68 16.87 4.87
CA ASN A 70 -12.08 16.93 4.45
C ASN A 70 -12.87 18.13 5.02
N LEU A 71 -12.26 18.93 5.91
CA LEU A 71 -12.94 20.10 6.50
C LEU A 71 -13.20 21.22 5.48
N GLU A 72 -12.45 21.25 4.36
CA GLU A 72 -12.66 22.23 3.29
C GLU A 72 -14.01 22.07 2.59
N TYR A 73 -14.53 20.84 2.51
CA TYR A 73 -15.78 20.54 1.80
C TYR A 73 -17.04 20.71 2.67
N GLY A 74 -16.88 21.08 3.94
CA GLY A 74 -17.99 21.18 4.90
C GLY A 74 -18.56 19.82 5.32
N ASP A 75 -17.86 18.73 4.97
CA ASP A 75 -18.23 17.38 5.37
C ASP A 75 -17.95 17.17 6.87
N GLU A 76 -18.83 16.40 7.51
CA GLU A 76 -18.59 15.96 8.87
C GLU A 76 -17.35 15.06 8.88
N ALA A 77 -16.37 15.43 9.71
CA ALA A 77 -15.08 14.74 9.81
C ALA A 77 -15.18 13.26 10.29
N GLU A 78 -16.40 12.76 10.50
CA GLU A 78 -16.71 11.37 10.84
C GLU A 78 -16.58 10.41 9.65
N ASN A 79 -16.51 10.91 8.40
CA ASN A 79 -16.42 10.08 7.18
C ASN A 79 -15.01 9.97 6.58
N ASN A 80 -13.95 10.35 7.30
CA ASN A 80 -12.58 10.35 6.77
C ASN A 80 -12.00 8.94 6.67
N GLN A 81 -12.48 8.14 5.72
CA GLN A 81 -11.98 6.81 5.41
C GLN A 81 -10.74 6.90 4.49
N PHE A 82 -10.12 5.75 4.22
CA PHE A 82 -9.08 5.68 3.20
C PHE A 82 -9.73 5.99 1.85
N GLU A 83 -9.22 6.99 1.15
CA GLU A 83 -9.75 7.40 -0.16
C GLU A 83 -8.96 6.72 -1.26
N TRP A 84 -9.66 6.04 -2.15
CA TRP A 84 -9.02 5.22 -3.17
C TRP A 84 -8.50 6.04 -4.35
N TYR A 85 -9.14 7.16 -4.69
CA TYR A 85 -8.85 7.91 -5.91
C TYR A 85 -8.47 9.36 -5.61
N LEU A 86 -7.36 9.82 -6.18
CA LEU A 86 -6.94 11.24 -6.24
C LEU A 86 -6.98 12.02 -4.91
N GLU A 87 -6.69 11.35 -3.79
CA GLU A 87 -6.60 11.97 -2.47
C GLU A 87 -5.43 11.40 -1.66
N HIS A 88 -4.79 12.25 -0.86
CA HIS A 88 -3.66 11.88 -0.03
C HIS A 88 -4.09 11.12 1.21
N ASN A 89 -3.76 9.83 1.31
CA ASN A 89 -3.84 9.09 2.57
C ASN A 89 -2.54 9.20 3.34
N PHE A 90 -2.58 9.93 4.46
CA PHE A 90 -1.38 10.21 5.24
C PHE A 90 -1.10 9.12 6.27
N TYR A 91 0.17 8.71 6.34
CA TYR A 91 0.68 7.78 7.32
C TYR A 91 1.93 8.36 7.97
N THR A 92 1.98 8.39 9.30
CA THR A 92 3.20 8.76 10.00
C THR A 92 4.28 7.70 9.79
N TYR A 93 5.55 8.10 9.88
CA TYR A 93 6.68 7.16 9.82
C TYR A 93 6.59 6.07 10.91
N GLU A 94 6.03 6.40 12.07
CA GLU A 94 5.77 5.42 13.13
C GLU A 94 4.75 4.36 12.69
N THR A 95 3.61 4.80 12.16
CA THR A 95 2.55 3.89 11.66
C THR A 95 3.06 3.06 10.49
N MET A 96 3.83 3.67 9.59
CA MET A 96 4.45 2.96 8.47
C MET A 96 5.39 1.86 8.95
N ASN A 97 6.27 2.12 9.92
CA ASN A 97 7.13 1.08 10.47
C ASN A 97 6.33 -0.10 11.06
N LYS A 98 5.23 0.16 11.76
CA LYS A 98 4.34 -0.90 12.27
C LYS A 98 3.71 -1.71 11.13
N MET A 99 3.28 -1.04 10.07
CA MET A 99 2.73 -1.70 8.87
C MET A 99 3.78 -2.59 8.20
N LEU A 100 5.01 -2.08 8.00
CA LEU A 100 6.08 -2.84 7.37
C LEU A 100 6.54 -4.04 8.21
N ASP A 101 6.53 -3.92 9.53
CA ASP A 101 6.82 -5.06 10.43
C ASP A 101 5.73 -6.14 10.36
N ASP A 102 4.47 -5.75 10.19
CA ASP A 102 3.35 -6.68 10.01
C ASP A 102 3.39 -7.35 8.62
N MET A 103 3.79 -6.62 7.58
CA MET A 103 4.08 -7.19 6.26
C MET A 103 5.25 -8.18 6.32
N LYS A 104 6.32 -7.85 7.07
CA LYS A 104 7.45 -8.76 7.28
C LYS A 104 7.03 -10.04 8.00
N LYS A 105 6.21 -9.92 9.04
CA LYS A 105 5.61 -11.08 9.72
C LYS A 105 4.78 -11.90 8.75
N THR A 106 3.96 -11.27 7.92
CA THR A 106 3.13 -11.92 6.91
C THR A 106 3.99 -12.72 5.92
N ALA A 107 5.08 -12.14 5.41
CA ALA A 107 6.01 -12.83 4.51
C ALA A 107 6.65 -14.07 5.17
N ILE A 108 7.03 -13.98 6.45
CA ILE A 108 7.55 -15.12 7.21
C ILE A 108 6.49 -16.21 7.37
N LEU A 109 5.26 -15.85 7.74
CA LEU A 109 4.17 -16.81 7.88
C LEU A 109 3.80 -17.46 6.54
N LEU A 110 3.75 -16.71 5.44
CA LEU A 110 3.50 -17.28 4.10
C LEU A 110 4.55 -18.34 3.75
N ARG A 111 5.81 -18.13 4.12
CA ARG A 111 6.90 -19.07 3.85
C ARG A 111 6.84 -20.31 4.74
N ASP A 112 6.72 -20.11 6.05
CA ASP A 112 7.02 -21.13 7.07
C ASP A 112 5.75 -21.75 7.70
N HIS A 113 4.63 -21.03 7.64
CA HIS A 113 3.39 -21.33 8.36
C HIS A 113 2.14 -20.93 7.54
N TYR A 114 2.05 -21.40 6.29
CA TYR A 114 1.02 -20.95 5.35
C TYR A 114 -0.42 -21.13 5.86
N ASP A 115 -0.68 -22.14 6.67
CA ASP A 115 -2.00 -22.42 7.26
C ASP A 115 -2.35 -21.60 8.51
N ASP A 116 -1.48 -20.66 8.93
CA ASP A 116 -1.75 -19.79 10.08
C ASP A 116 -3.04 -18.97 9.85
N THR A 117 -3.92 -18.94 10.85
CA THR A 117 -5.24 -18.28 10.75
C THR A 117 -5.12 -16.77 10.61
N TYR A 118 -4.02 -16.17 11.06
CA TYR A 118 -3.69 -14.77 10.82
C TYR A 118 -3.67 -14.45 9.31
N LEU A 119 -3.24 -15.40 8.47
CA LEU A 119 -3.16 -15.21 7.02
C LEU A 119 -4.50 -15.31 6.29
N ASN A 120 -5.57 -15.75 6.96
CA ASN A 120 -6.84 -16.05 6.27
C ASN A 120 -7.44 -14.83 5.55
N GLU A 121 -7.46 -13.68 6.23
CA GLU A 121 -8.00 -12.45 5.64
C GLU A 121 -7.10 -11.94 4.50
N ILE A 122 -5.78 -11.99 4.68
CA ILE A 122 -4.79 -11.54 3.69
C ILE A 122 -4.86 -12.41 2.42
N LYS A 123 -4.76 -13.73 2.58
CA LYS A 123 -4.84 -14.70 1.47
C LYS A 123 -6.18 -14.65 0.73
N SER A 124 -7.25 -14.20 1.37
CA SER A 124 -8.55 -14.06 0.72
C SER A 124 -8.58 -12.99 -0.38
N LYS A 125 -7.59 -12.08 -0.38
CA LYS A 125 -7.41 -11.03 -1.40
C LYS A 125 -6.53 -11.48 -2.56
N PHE A 126 -5.75 -12.55 -2.38
CA PHE A 126 -4.84 -13.03 -3.42
C PHE A 126 -5.61 -13.59 -4.60
N SER A 127 -5.10 -13.29 -5.79
CA SER A 127 -5.64 -13.76 -7.05
C SER A 127 -4.49 -14.26 -7.91
N ILE A 128 -4.65 -15.47 -8.45
CA ILE A 128 -3.63 -16.07 -9.30
C ILE A 128 -3.30 -15.18 -10.49
N PHE A 129 -4.26 -14.40 -11.00
CA PHE A 129 -4.08 -13.52 -12.15
C PHE A 129 -3.03 -12.42 -11.95
N TYR A 130 -2.67 -12.11 -10.70
CA TYR A 130 -1.60 -11.17 -10.34
C TYR A 130 -0.34 -11.88 -9.81
N MET A 131 -0.30 -13.20 -9.89
CA MET A 131 0.79 -14.04 -9.35
C MET A 131 1.46 -14.92 -10.42
N VAL A 132 0.88 -14.99 -11.62
CA VAL A 132 1.44 -15.67 -12.79
C VAL A 132 1.38 -14.82 -14.06
N ASP A 133 2.25 -15.13 -15.02
CA ASP A 133 2.25 -14.47 -16.33
C ASP A 133 0.95 -14.76 -17.09
N VAL A 134 0.46 -13.80 -17.88
CA VAL A 134 -0.87 -13.85 -18.54
C VAL A 134 -1.04 -14.98 -19.56
N ASP A 135 0.06 -15.56 -20.02
CA ASP A 135 0.11 -16.67 -20.96
C ASP A 135 0.39 -18.03 -20.28
N SER A 136 0.51 -18.07 -18.95
CA SER A 136 0.63 -19.31 -18.19
C SER A 136 -0.64 -20.16 -18.26
N ASP A 137 -0.48 -21.49 -18.15
CA ASP A 137 -1.61 -22.42 -18.11
C ASP A 137 -2.55 -22.10 -16.94
N GLU A 138 -2.01 -21.71 -15.78
CA GLU A 138 -2.78 -21.29 -14.61
C GLU A 138 -3.68 -20.08 -14.90
N TYR A 139 -3.17 -19.09 -15.64
CA TYR A 139 -3.94 -17.91 -16.04
C TYR A 139 -5.01 -18.28 -17.05
N VAL A 140 -4.63 -18.96 -18.13
CA VAL A 140 -5.51 -19.30 -19.26
C VAL A 140 -6.65 -20.22 -18.82
N GLU A 141 -6.38 -21.16 -17.94
CA GLU A 141 -7.38 -22.08 -17.39
C GLU A 141 -8.17 -21.49 -16.21
N GLY A 142 -7.82 -20.29 -15.73
CA GLY A 142 -8.50 -19.62 -14.63
C GLY A 142 -8.40 -20.38 -13.30
N LYS A 143 -7.24 -20.97 -13.01
CA LYS A 143 -7.00 -21.83 -11.83
C LYS A 143 -6.84 -21.03 -10.52
N ASN A 144 -7.77 -20.11 -10.22
CA ASN A 144 -7.75 -19.31 -9.01
C ASN A 144 -8.23 -20.10 -7.78
N THR A 145 -7.39 -21.03 -7.31
CA THR A 145 -7.67 -21.88 -6.14
C THR A 145 -6.65 -21.65 -5.03
N SER A 146 -7.01 -21.95 -3.78
CA SER A 146 -6.09 -21.82 -2.64
C SER A 146 -4.79 -22.60 -2.83
N LYS A 147 -4.84 -23.77 -3.49
CA LYS A 147 -3.66 -24.59 -3.79
C LYS A 147 -2.76 -23.94 -4.83
N THR A 148 -3.34 -23.36 -5.88
CA THR A 148 -2.56 -22.65 -6.91
C THR A 148 -1.91 -21.40 -6.31
N ILE A 149 -2.66 -20.61 -5.53
CA ILE A 149 -2.14 -19.44 -4.83
C ILE A 149 -0.97 -19.83 -3.90
N GLU A 150 -1.10 -20.94 -3.16
CA GLU A 150 -0.03 -21.44 -2.30
C GLU A 150 1.24 -21.78 -3.10
N MET A 151 1.11 -22.39 -4.28
CA MET A 151 2.24 -22.73 -5.13
C MET A 151 3.01 -21.50 -5.62
N HIS A 152 2.35 -20.36 -5.77
CA HIS A 152 2.94 -19.11 -6.26
C HIS A 152 3.20 -18.08 -5.14
N ARG A 153 3.09 -18.47 -3.86
CA ARG A 153 3.28 -17.57 -2.72
C ARG A 153 4.63 -16.86 -2.67
N ASP A 154 5.66 -17.46 -3.25
CA ASP A 154 7.01 -16.88 -3.29
C ASP A 154 7.04 -15.55 -4.05
N VAL A 155 6.15 -15.34 -5.04
CA VAL A 155 6.00 -14.07 -5.76
C VAL A 155 5.55 -12.95 -4.81
N VAL A 156 4.59 -13.25 -3.93
CA VAL A 156 4.07 -12.30 -2.94
C VAL A 156 5.12 -12.04 -1.84
N ILE A 157 5.82 -13.08 -1.39
CA ILE A 157 6.89 -12.96 -0.39
C ILE A 157 8.01 -12.06 -0.93
N ASP A 158 8.43 -12.26 -2.17
CA ASP A 158 9.43 -11.43 -2.83
C ASP A 158 8.96 -9.96 -2.93
N PHE A 159 7.72 -9.75 -3.41
CA PHE A 159 7.11 -8.42 -3.49
C PHE A 159 7.09 -7.70 -2.14
N TYR A 160 6.62 -8.35 -1.07
CA TYR A 160 6.61 -7.76 0.27
C TYR A 160 8.01 -7.37 0.73
N ASN A 161 9.02 -8.22 0.53
CA ASN A 161 10.39 -7.90 0.92
C ASN A 161 10.94 -6.69 0.16
N ARG A 162 10.70 -6.62 -1.15
CA ARG A 162 11.11 -5.49 -2.01
C ARG A 162 10.38 -4.20 -1.67
N PHE A 163 9.07 -4.26 -1.41
CA PHE A 163 8.26 -3.13 -0.97
C PHE A 163 8.76 -2.59 0.38
N ILE A 164 8.92 -3.47 1.37
CA ILE A 164 9.43 -3.08 2.70
C ILE A 164 10.79 -2.40 2.59
N ALA A 165 11.71 -2.94 1.79
CA ALA A 165 13.04 -2.36 1.61
C ALA A 165 12.96 -0.96 1.00
N ARG A 166 12.12 -0.75 -0.03
CA ARG A 166 11.95 0.54 -0.70
C ARG A 166 11.32 1.59 0.21
N ILE A 167 10.25 1.26 0.92
CA ILE A 167 9.61 2.21 1.83
C ILE A 167 10.56 2.59 2.98
N LYS A 168 11.29 1.62 3.57
CA LYS A 168 12.31 1.94 4.58
C LYS A 168 13.37 2.86 4.02
N LYS A 169 13.83 2.60 2.80
CA LYS A 169 14.85 3.41 2.15
C LYS A 169 14.36 4.84 1.87
N MET A 170 13.13 4.99 1.39
CA MET A 170 12.47 6.28 1.18
C MET A 170 12.37 7.08 2.48
N MET A 171 11.98 6.44 3.58
CA MET A 171 11.92 7.09 4.91
C MET A 171 13.32 7.47 5.43
N GLU A 172 14.35 6.65 5.18
CA GLU A 172 15.74 6.96 5.53
C GLU A 172 16.32 8.12 4.71
N ASN A 173 15.96 8.21 3.43
CA ASN A 173 16.42 9.26 2.52
C ASN A 173 15.77 10.62 2.82
N ASN A 174 14.58 10.63 3.45
CA ASN A 174 13.81 11.83 3.77
C ASN A 174 13.61 12.01 5.29
N PRO A 175 14.68 12.16 6.09
CA PRO A 175 14.58 12.24 7.56
C PRO A 175 13.89 13.52 8.07
N ASP A 176 13.75 14.53 7.22
CA ASP A 176 13.07 15.80 7.52
C ASP A 176 11.55 15.73 7.25
N CYS A 177 11.06 14.57 6.80
CA CYS A 177 9.64 14.24 6.67
C CYS A 177 9.18 13.40 7.88
N ASP A 178 7.90 13.53 8.20
CA ASP A 178 7.23 12.73 9.23
C ASP A 178 6.06 11.91 8.67
N LEU A 179 5.71 12.12 7.40
CA LEU A 179 4.59 11.50 6.71
C LEU A 179 5.00 10.88 5.38
N LEU A 180 4.36 9.76 5.04
CA LEU A 180 4.19 9.32 3.67
C LEU A 180 2.74 9.57 3.25
N SER A 181 2.55 9.92 1.98
CA SER A 181 1.24 9.89 1.33
C SER A 181 1.12 8.63 0.49
N ILE A 182 -0.07 8.02 0.51
CA ILE A 182 -0.49 6.97 -0.42
C ILE A 182 -1.73 7.48 -1.15
N MET A 183 -1.65 7.58 -2.46
CA MET A 183 -2.72 8.13 -3.31
C MET A 183 -2.94 7.22 -4.50
N GLY A 184 -4.19 6.89 -4.80
CA GLY A 184 -4.52 6.10 -5.99
C GLY A 184 -4.81 6.96 -7.22
N PRO A 185 -5.09 6.29 -8.36
CA PRO A 185 -5.25 6.92 -9.66
C PRO A 185 -6.48 7.83 -9.80
#